data_AF-A0A6L6WN34-F1
#
_entry.id   AF-A0A6L6WN34-F1
#
_cell.length_a   1.000
_cell.length_b   1.000
_cell.length_c   1.000
_cell.angle_alpha   90.00
_cell.angle_beta   90.00
_cell.angle_gamma   90.00
#
_symmetry.space_group_name_H-M   'P 1'
#
loop_
_entity.id
_entity.type
_entity.pdbx_description
1 polymer ?
#
loop_
_entity_poly.entity_id
_entity_poly.type
_entity_poly.pdbx_seq_one_letter_code
_entity_poly.pdbx_strand_id
1 'polypeptide(L)'
;MKSLTATIIAALGLTASAALAADPAELRHKKAPKGYEVITFDALQKQVHDAGSSNQEFSLQAGNEFRFTFLPDGNVVYRPMRALTDLTETSRSYLPAPDLLCIASTGNWSGMCVKVYKNAAGQLYCTGVFGNRAKWKKKCEIGS
;
A
#
# COMPACT_ATOMS: atom_id res chain seq x y z
N MET A 1 44.19 -22.13 -44.12
CA MET A 1 44.24 -20.76 -43.56
C MET A 1 43.05 -19.97 -44.10
N LYS A 2 42.41 -19.16 -43.23
CA LYS A 2 41.26 -18.24 -43.46
C LYS A 2 39.89 -18.93 -43.56
N SER A 3 38.84 -18.51 -42.87
CA SER A 3 38.66 -17.64 -41.70
C SER A 3 37.25 -17.92 -41.19
N LEU A 4 37.05 -18.01 -39.87
CA LEU A 4 35.74 -18.11 -39.22
C LEU A 4 35.01 -16.77 -39.31
N THR A 5 33.70 -16.82 -39.57
CA THR A 5 32.78 -15.75 -39.18
C THR A 5 31.48 -16.39 -38.69
N ALA A 6 31.48 -16.79 -37.41
CA ALA A 6 30.25 -17.07 -36.69
C ALA A 6 29.68 -15.73 -36.22
N THR A 7 28.60 -15.30 -36.86
CA THR A 7 27.86 -14.11 -36.44
C THR A 7 27.15 -14.41 -35.12
N ILE A 8 27.73 -13.93 -34.03
CA ILE A 8 27.09 -13.91 -32.71
C ILE A 8 26.06 -12.78 -32.75
N ILE A 9 24.78 -13.12 -32.92
CA ILE A 9 23.69 -12.19 -32.61
C ILE A 9 23.51 -12.25 -31.10
N ALA A 10 24.17 -11.33 -30.41
CA ALA A 10 23.87 -11.02 -29.01
C ALA A 10 22.47 -10.40 -28.97
N ALA A 11 21.45 -11.22 -28.67
CA ALA A 11 20.15 -10.71 -28.27
C ALA A 11 20.34 -10.02 -26.91
N LEU A 12 20.46 -8.69 -26.97
CA LEU A 12 20.40 -7.78 -25.83
C LEU A 12 19.22 -8.18 -24.94
N GLY A 13 19.54 -8.67 -23.75
CA GLY A 13 18.58 -8.90 -22.70
C GLY A 13 17.92 -7.59 -22.30
N LEU A 14 16.69 -7.38 -22.77
CA LEU A 14 15.75 -6.53 -22.05
C LEU A 14 15.17 -7.36 -20.91
N THR A 15 15.92 -7.50 -19.81
CA THR A 15 15.26 -7.73 -18.54
C THR A 15 14.59 -6.42 -18.17
N ALA A 16 13.36 -6.22 -18.67
CA ALA A 16 12.44 -5.34 -17.99
C ALA A 16 12.32 -5.91 -16.58
N SER A 17 13.00 -5.29 -15.63
CA SER A 17 12.76 -5.51 -14.21
C SER A 17 11.34 -5.05 -13.96
N ALA A 18 10.36 -5.91 -14.24
CA ALA A 18 9.00 -5.69 -13.80
C ALA A 18 9.11 -5.54 -12.29
N ALA A 19 8.84 -4.33 -11.79
CA ALA A 19 8.75 -4.11 -10.37
C ALA A 19 7.76 -5.17 -9.86
N LEU A 20 8.24 -6.10 -9.01
CA LEU A 20 7.36 -7.12 -8.45
C LEU A 20 6.18 -6.36 -7.84
N ALA A 21 4.96 -6.70 -8.21
CA ALA A 21 3.79 -6.04 -7.66
C ALA A 21 3.64 -6.43 -6.19
N ALA A 22 3.13 -5.53 -5.36
CA ALA A 22 2.74 -5.86 -3.99
C ALA A 22 1.70 -6.98 -4.02
N ASP A 23 2.06 -8.14 -3.48
CA ASP A 23 1.17 -9.29 -3.40
C ASP A 23 0.28 -9.18 -2.15
N PRO A 24 -1.05 -9.00 -2.30
CA PRO A 24 -1.97 -8.99 -1.17
C PRO A 24 -1.89 -10.26 -0.31
N ALA A 25 -1.52 -11.40 -0.90
CA ALA A 25 -1.44 -12.68 -0.20
C ALA A 25 -0.41 -12.65 0.94
N GLU A 26 0.66 -11.84 0.84
CA GLU A 26 1.66 -11.70 1.90
C GLU A 26 1.08 -11.17 3.22
N LEU A 27 0.02 -10.35 3.13
CA LEU A 27 -0.64 -9.79 4.30
C LEU A 27 -1.97 -10.44 4.62
N ARG A 28 -2.66 -11.05 3.64
CA ARG A 28 -4.03 -11.57 3.77
C ARG A 28 -4.21 -12.47 4.99
N HIS A 29 -3.30 -13.41 5.21
CA HIS A 29 -3.35 -14.38 6.31
C HIS A 29 -2.52 -13.99 7.54
N LYS A 30 -1.94 -12.79 7.55
CA LYS A 30 -1.08 -12.34 8.65
C LYS A 30 -1.94 -12.01 9.87
N LYS A 31 -1.76 -12.80 10.93
CA LYS A 31 -2.40 -12.57 12.24
C LYS A 31 -1.94 -11.25 12.85
N ALA A 32 -2.80 -10.65 13.65
CA ALA A 32 -2.41 -9.52 14.48
C ALA A 32 -1.27 -9.92 15.44
N PRO A 33 -0.31 -9.02 15.70
CA PRO A 33 0.66 -9.21 16.77
C PRO A 33 -0.05 -9.41 18.12
N LYS A 34 0.59 -10.10 19.06
CA LYS A 34 0.03 -10.30 20.41
C LYS A 34 -0.30 -8.96 21.07
N GLY A 35 -1.53 -8.82 21.60
CA GLY A 35 -2.01 -7.58 22.21
C GLY A 35 -2.54 -6.53 21.23
N TYR A 36 -2.68 -6.90 19.96
CA TYR A 36 -3.29 -6.07 18.92
C TYR A 36 -4.50 -6.77 18.31
N GLU A 37 -5.47 -5.97 17.89
CA GLU A 37 -6.59 -6.41 17.07
C GLU A 37 -6.44 -5.91 15.63
N VAL A 38 -6.93 -6.68 14.66
CA VAL A 38 -7.03 -6.24 13.27
C VAL A 38 -8.22 -5.29 13.15
N ILE A 39 -8.02 -4.17 12.46
CA ILE A 39 -9.11 -3.23 12.16
C ILE A 39 -9.45 -3.31 10.67
N THR A 40 -10.73 -3.48 10.38
CA THR A 40 -11.27 -3.38 9.03
C THR A 40 -11.43 -1.92 8.60
N PHE A 41 -11.32 -1.63 7.31
CA PHE A 41 -11.48 -0.28 6.78
C PHE A 41 -12.90 0.26 6.93
N ASP A 42 -13.92 -0.61 6.89
CA ASP A 42 -15.31 -0.23 7.20
C ASP A 42 -15.46 0.23 8.66
N ALA A 43 -14.78 -0.44 9.60
CA ALA A 43 -14.77 -0.05 11.01
C ALA A 43 -14.03 1.27 11.24
N LEU A 44 -12.93 1.51 10.51
CA LEU A 44 -12.24 2.81 10.50
C LEU A 44 -13.15 3.92 10.00
N GLN A 45 -13.83 3.70 8.88
CA GLN A 45 -14.77 4.66 8.31
C GLN A 45 -15.95 4.93 9.24
N LYS A 46 -16.53 3.88 9.83
CA LYS A 46 -17.59 4.00 10.83
C LYS A 46 -17.14 4.79 12.05
N GLN A 47 -15.93 4.58 12.55
CA GLN A 47 -15.39 5.35 13.68
C GLN A 47 -15.34 6.85 13.40
N VAL A 48 -15.03 7.25 12.16
CA VAL A 48 -15.00 8.67 11.76
C VAL A 48 -16.40 9.21 11.51
N HIS A 49 -17.24 8.46 10.79
CA HIS A 49 -18.59 8.91 10.44
C HIS A 49 -19.54 8.96 11.64
N ASP A 50 -19.45 7.99 12.57
CA ASP A 50 -20.21 8.00 13.83
C ASP A 50 -19.80 9.18 14.73
N ALA A 51 -18.61 9.76 14.52
CA ALA A 51 -18.17 10.99 15.19
C ALA A 51 -18.81 12.27 14.62
N GLY A 52 -19.72 12.16 13.63
CA GLY A 52 -20.68 13.22 13.31
C GLY A 52 -20.66 13.78 11.88
N SER A 53 -19.98 13.14 10.92
CA SER A 53 -20.04 13.62 9.51
C SER A 53 -19.89 12.49 8.50
N SER A 54 -21.03 12.04 7.96
CA SER A 54 -21.08 11.06 6.85
C SER A 54 -20.52 11.59 5.52
N ASN A 55 -20.20 12.90 5.47
CA ASN A 55 -19.73 13.59 4.27
C ASN A 55 -18.28 14.11 4.41
N GLN A 56 -17.58 13.77 5.49
CA GLN A 56 -16.18 14.17 5.65
C GLN A 56 -15.26 13.16 5.00
N GLU A 57 -14.32 13.66 4.19
CA GLU A 57 -13.13 12.87 3.91
C GLU A 57 -12.30 12.71 5.19
N PHE A 58 -11.62 11.58 5.30
CA PHE A 58 -10.59 11.40 6.32
C PHE A 58 -9.39 10.71 5.71
N SER A 59 -8.26 10.80 6.41
CA SER A 59 -7.02 10.22 5.96
C SER A 59 -6.42 9.28 6.98
N LEU A 60 -5.93 8.14 6.53
CA LEU A 60 -5.03 7.27 7.27
C LEU A 60 -3.60 7.55 6.82
N GLN A 61 -2.76 8.02 7.74
CA GLN A 61 -1.38 8.38 7.44
C GLN A 61 -0.42 7.77 8.46
N ALA A 62 0.81 7.42 8.04
CA ALA A 62 1.90 7.13 8.96
C ALA A 62 3.10 8.05 8.71
N GLY A 63 3.30 8.98 9.63
CA GLY A 63 4.28 10.05 9.45
C GLY A 63 4.06 10.81 8.15
N ASN A 64 5.15 11.10 7.44
CA ASN A 64 5.13 11.82 6.16
C ASN A 64 5.36 10.89 4.95
N GLU A 65 5.13 9.58 5.11
CA GLU A 65 5.50 8.58 4.09
C GLU A 65 4.33 8.20 3.19
N PHE A 66 3.16 8.01 3.77
CA PHE A 66 1.96 7.69 3.00
C PHE A 66 0.71 8.30 3.62
N ARG A 67 -0.26 8.55 2.74
CA ARG A 67 -1.61 8.98 3.08
C ARG A 67 -2.61 8.27 2.18
N PHE A 68 -3.53 7.55 2.80
CA PHE A 68 -4.75 7.08 2.17
C PHE A 68 -5.87 8.02 2.55
N THR A 69 -6.54 8.63 1.58
CA THR A 69 -7.72 9.47 1.78
C THR A 69 -8.96 8.65 1.43
N PHE A 70 -9.85 8.52 2.40
CA PHE A 70 -11.17 7.94 2.29
C PHE A 70 -12.14 9.05 1.93
N LEU A 71 -12.73 8.95 0.75
CA LEU A 71 -13.66 9.93 0.22
C LEU A 71 -15.09 9.63 0.69
N PRO A 72 -15.98 10.63 0.74
CA PRO A 72 -17.37 10.44 1.15
C PRO A 72 -18.16 9.45 0.29
N ASP A 73 -17.76 9.28 -0.96
CA ASP A 73 -18.37 8.33 -1.90
C ASP A 73 -17.90 6.88 -1.71
N GLY A 74 -17.08 6.61 -0.68
CA GLY A 74 -16.52 5.30 -0.37
C GLY A 74 -15.27 4.95 -1.18
N ASN A 75 -14.83 5.80 -2.12
CA ASN A 75 -13.57 5.58 -2.81
C ASN A 75 -12.39 5.88 -1.88
N VAL A 76 -11.31 5.11 -2.04
CA VAL A 76 -10.06 5.33 -1.31
C VAL A 76 -8.96 5.65 -2.30
N VAL A 77 -8.27 6.76 -2.09
CA VAL A 77 -7.15 7.20 -2.93
C VAL A 77 -5.88 7.28 -2.11
N TYR A 78 -4.77 6.88 -2.71
CA TYR A 78 -3.46 7.11 -2.14
C TYR A 78 -2.92 8.43 -2.66
N ARG A 79 -2.53 9.32 -1.73
CA ARG A 79 -1.87 10.60 -2.03
C ARG A 79 -0.44 10.54 -1.46
N PRO A 80 0.62 10.53 -2.29
CA PRO A 80 2.00 10.54 -1.79
C PRO A 80 2.28 11.84 -1.03
N MET A 81 2.68 11.74 0.25
CA MET A 81 3.04 12.91 1.08
C MET A 81 4.50 13.37 0.86
N ARG A 82 5.35 12.40 0.51
CA ARG A 82 6.66 12.59 -0.11
C ARG A 82 6.69 11.65 -1.30
N ALA A 83 7.49 11.98 -2.32
CA ALA A 83 7.80 11.02 -3.36
C ALA A 83 8.53 9.83 -2.71
N LEU A 84 7.80 8.76 -2.40
CA LEU A 84 8.40 7.43 -2.50
C LEU A 84 8.72 7.32 -3.98
N THR A 85 10.01 7.20 -4.30
CA THR A 85 10.71 7.72 -5.49
C THR A 85 10.02 7.53 -6.85
N ASP A 86 9.09 6.59 -6.95
CA ASP A 86 8.45 6.15 -8.18
C ASP A 86 6.93 6.31 -8.24
N LEU A 87 6.28 6.79 -7.16
CA LEU A 87 4.85 7.15 -7.18
C LEU A 87 4.65 8.60 -6.72
N THR A 88 4.47 9.48 -7.70
CA THR A 88 4.27 10.93 -7.50
C THR A 88 2.82 11.37 -7.68
N GLU A 89 1.96 10.50 -8.20
CA GLU A 89 0.57 10.82 -8.53
C GLU A 89 -0.42 10.13 -7.58
N THR A 90 -1.61 10.72 -7.49
CA THR A 90 -2.72 10.11 -6.75
C THR A 90 -3.16 8.84 -7.46
N SER A 91 -3.27 7.74 -6.72
CA SER A 91 -3.65 6.43 -7.27
C SER A 91 -4.90 5.88 -6.60
N ARG A 92 -5.75 5.22 -7.37
CA ARG A 92 -6.92 4.52 -6.82
C ARG A 92 -6.45 3.32 -6.00
N SER A 93 -6.98 3.19 -4.80
CA SER A 93 -6.75 2.03 -3.95
C SER A 93 -7.87 0.99 -4.16
N TYR A 94 -7.60 -0.25 -3.77
CA TYR A 94 -8.59 -1.32 -3.78
C TYR A 94 -8.49 -2.17 -2.50
N LEU A 95 -9.58 -2.83 -2.14
CA LEU A 95 -9.72 -3.65 -0.94
C LEU A 95 -9.80 -5.13 -1.31
N PRO A 96 -8.68 -5.86 -1.40
CA PRO A 96 -8.70 -7.32 -1.62
C PRO A 96 -9.30 -8.11 -0.44
N ALA A 97 -9.41 -7.48 0.74
CA ALA A 97 -10.13 -7.98 1.91
C ALA A 97 -10.58 -6.79 2.77
N PRO A 98 -11.57 -6.96 3.68
CA PRO A 98 -12.08 -5.86 4.51
C PRO A 98 -11.02 -5.19 5.42
N ASP A 99 -9.93 -5.89 5.72
CA ASP A 99 -8.82 -5.46 6.58
C ASP A 99 -7.53 -5.17 5.81
N LEU A 100 -7.57 -5.19 4.47
CA LEU A 100 -6.40 -5.05 3.62
C LEU A 100 -6.67 -4.05 2.50
N LEU A 101 -5.88 -2.97 2.45
CA LEU A 101 -5.97 -1.91 1.45
C LEU A 101 -4.71 -1.91 0.61
N CYS A 102 -4.85 -1.86 -0.71
CA CYS A 102 -3.74 -1.96 -1.64
C CYS A 102 -3.77 -0.90 -2.74
N ILE A 103 -2.61 -0.64 -3.31
CA ILE A 103 -2.37 0.16 -4.51
C ILE A 103 -1.59 -0.72 -5.46
N ALA A 104 -2.07 -0.86 -6.68
CA ALA A 104 -1.41 -1.68 -7.70
C ALA A 104 -0.08 -1.06 -8.13
N SER A 105 0.80 -1.88 -8.70
CA SER A 105 1.99 -1.40 -9.39
C SER A 105 1.60 -0.57 -10.62
N THR A 106 2.32 0.52 -10.88
CA THR A 106 2.11 1.37 -12.07
C THR A 106 3.43 2.03 -12.46
N GLY A 107 3.81 1.95 -13.74
CA GLY A 107 5.13 2.42 -14.18
C GLY A 107 6.26 1.79 -13.36
N ASN A 108 7.06 2.62 -12.68
CA ASN A 108 8.16 2.19 -11.81
C ASN A 108 7.72 1.91 -10.36
N TRP A 109 6.48 2.21 -9.99
CA TRP A 109 5.95 1.94 -8.66
C TRP A 109 5.62 0.46 -8.50
N SER A 110 6.20 -0.17 -7.48
CA SER A 110 6.00 -1.59 -7.19
C SER A 110 4.64 -1.93 -6.55
N GLY A 111 3.80 -0.94 -6.22
CA GLY A 111 2.58 -1.19 -5.46
C GLY A 111 2.84 -1.25 -3.95
N MET A 112 1.76 -1.24 -3.17
CA MET A 112 1.82 -1.39 -1.72
C MET A 112 0.50 -1.96 -1.19
N CYS A 113 0.58 -2.79 -0.16
CA CYS A 113 -0.59 -3.23 0.61
C CYS A 113 -0.40 -2.92 2.10
N VAL A 114 -1.49 -2.59 2.80
CA VAL A 114 -1.49 -2.12 4.19
C VAL A 114 -2.60 -2.79 5.00
N LYS A 115 -2.24 -3.21 6.21
CA LYS A 115 -3.17 -3.59 7.29
C LYS A 115 -3.05 -2.62 8.46
N VAL A 116 -4.17 -2.40 9.14
CA VAL A 116 -4.25 -1.57 10.35
C VAL A 116 -4.52 -2.45 11.56
N TYR A 117 -3.80 -2.17 12.64
CA TYR A 117 -3.96 -2.82 13.93
C TYR A 117 -4.22 -1.77 15.01
N LYS A 118 -5.03 -2.12 16.00
CA LYS A 118 -5.25 -1.29 17.21
C LYS A 118 -4.68 -2.00 18.42
N ASN A 119 -3.99 -1.28 19.30
CA ASN A 119 -3.56 -1.84 20.58
C ASN A 119 -4.62 -1.59 21.67
N ALA A 120 -4.40 -2.15 22.86
CA ALA A 120 -5.28 -1.98 24.01
C ALA A 120 -5.48 -0.51 24.45
N ALA A 121 -4.54 0.39 24.11
CA ALA A 121 -4.64 1.82 24.38
C ALA A 121 -5.39 2.61 23.28
N GLY A 122 -5.94 1.93 22.26
CA GLY A 122 -6.64 2.56 21.15
C GLY A 122 -5.73 3.17 20.08
N GLN A 123 -4.42 2.99 20.18
CA GLN A 123 -3.45 3.52 19.21
C GLN A 123 -3.41 2.65 17.95
N LEU A 124 -3.39 3.29 16.79
CA LEU A 124 -3.33 2.63 15.49
C LEU A 124 -1.88 2.39 15.03
N TYR A 125 -1.65 1.21 14.49
CA TYR A 125 -0.39 0.79 13.89
C TYR A 125 -0.65 0.19 12.53
N CYS A 126 0.07 0.68 11.53
CA CYS A 126 -0.04 0.23 10.17
C CYS A 126 1.16 -0.64 9.85
N THR A 127 0.92 -1.76 9.19
CA THR A 127 1.98 -2.54 8.57
C THR A 127 1.69 -2.68 7.10
N GLY A 128 2.73 -2.61 6.28
CA GLY A 128 2.57 -2.86 4.87
C GLY A 128 3.70 -3.67 4.29
N VAL A 129 3.46 -4.04 3.04
CA VAL A 129 4.43 -4.69 2.15
C VAL A 129 4.46 -3.88 0.86
N PHE A 130 5.66 -3.55 0.41
CA PHE A 130 5.89 -3.00 -0.93
C PHE A 130 6.03 -4.13 -1.94
N GLY A 131 5.93 -3.83 -3.22
CA GLY A 131 6.04 -4.86 -4.26
C GLY A 131 7.40 -5.57 -4.35
N ASN A 132 8.47 -4.90 -3.92
CA ASN A 132 9.78 -5.54 -3.71
C ASN A 132 9.84 -6.43 -2.45
N ARG A 133 8.70 -6.76 -1.83
CA ARG A 133 8.54 -7.53 -0.58
C ARG A 133 9.14 -6.87 0.66
N ALA A 134 9.56 -5.59 0.58
CA ALA A 134 10.00 -4.86 1.75
C ALA A 134 8.82 -4.63 2.69
N LYS A 135 9.00 -5.03 3.96
CA LYS A 135 7.98 -4.94 5.00
C LYS A 135 8.26 -3.73 5.88
N TRP A 136 7.20 -3.08 6.31
CA TRP A 136 7.30 -1.93 7.21
C TRP A 136 6.21 -1.96 8.28
N LYS A 137 6.48 -1.28 9.39
CA LYS A 137 5.55 -1.09 10.51
C LYS A 137 5.75 0.29 11.09
N LYS A 138 4.66 1.07 11.22
CA LYS A 138 4.67 2.40 11.83
C LYS A 138 3.39 2.68 12.59
N LYS A 139 3.45 3.61 13.55
CA LYS A 139 2.25 4.21 14.12
C LYS A 139 1.51 4.95 12.99
N CYS A 140 0.19 4.81 12.93
CA CYS A 140 -0.62 5.58 12.01
C CYS A 140 -1.70 6.36 12.75
N GLU A 141 -2.20 7.39 12.09
CA GLU A 141 -3.09 8.38 12.65
C GLU A 141 -4.20 8.67 11.65
N ILE A 142 -5.38 8.97 12.18
CA ILE A 142 -6.52 9.45 11.40
C ILE A 142 -6.43 10.97 11.38
N GLY A 143 -6.30 11.55 10.19
CA GLY A 143 -6.40 12.99 9.96
C GLY A 143 -7.73 13.35 9.29
N SER A 144 -8.18 14.58 9.50
CA SER A 144 -9.24 15.24 8.73
C SER A 144 -8.63 16.02 7.57
#